data_AF-A0A9E1VRT5-F1
#
_entry.id   AF-A0A9E1VRT5-F1
#
_cell.length_a   1.000
_cell.length_b   1.000
_cell.length_c   1.000
_cell.angle_alpha   90.00
_cell.angle_beta   90.00
_cell.angle_gamma   90.00
#
_symmetry.space_group_name_H-M   'P 1'
#
loop_
_entity.id
_entity.type
_entity.pdbx_description
1 polymer ?
#
loop_
_entity_poly.entity_id
_entity_poly.type
_entity_poly.pdbx_seq_one_letter_code
_entity_poly.pdbx_strand_id
1 'polypeptide(L)'
;MHTFKKLLSVAILATAIPITTQAYETSGNITLATDYKFRGISQNATSPAVSGGFDIAFDNGFYAGIWGSNVDFELTGSSNPSMELDYYAGLGGN
;
A
#
# COMPACT_ATOMS: atom_id res chain seq x y z
N MET A 1 -5.17 -33.44 -1.56
CA MET A 1 -4.56 -33.01 -0.27
C MET A 1 -3.46 -32.03 -0.64
N HIS A 2 -3.60 -30.70 -0.56
CA HIS A 2 -3.97 -29.88 0.60
C HIS A 2 -4.52 -28.52 0.11
N THR A 3 -5.69 -28.12 0.59
CA THR A 3 -6.30 -26.81 0.36
C THR A 3 -5.69 -25.79 1.31
N PHE A 4 -4.89 -24.85 0.80
CA PHE A 4 -4.28 -23.79 1.61
C PHE A 4 -5.31 -22.70 1.89
N LYS A 5 -5.87 -22.70 3.09
CA LYS A 5 -6.72 -21.61 3.61
C LYS A 5 -5.82 -20.46 4.06
N LYS A 6 -5.61 -19.45 3.22
CA LYS A 6 -5.07 -18.15 3.67
C LYS A 6 -6.20 -17.38 4.36
N LEU A 7 -6.26 -17.48 5.69
CA LEU A 7 -7.06 -16.56 6.49
C LEU A 7 -6.26 -15.26 6.65
N LEU A 8 -6.68 -14.21 5.95
CA LEU A 8 -6.27 -12.85 6.25
C LEU A 8 -7.11 -12.40 7.46
N SER A 9 -6.56 -12.50 8.66
CA SER A 9 -7.21 -12.01 9.88
C SER A 9 -7.17 -10.48 9.89
N VAL A 10 -8.23 -9.85 9.41
CA VAL A 10 -8.50 -8.43 9.64
C VAL A 10 -9.02 -8.29 11.07
N ALA A 11 -8.23 -7.68 11.95
CA ALA A 11 -8.71 -7.27 13.26
C ALA A 11 -9.66 -6.07 13.07
N ILE A 12 -10.98 -6.32 13.14
CA ILE A 12 -11.98 -5.26 13.15
C ILE A 12 -12.08 -4.73 14.58
N LEU A 13 -11.44 -3.59 14.85
CA LEU A 13 -11.69 -2.81 16.05
C LEU A 13 -12.93 -1.93 15.80
N ALA A 14 -14.11 -2.46 16.13
CA ALA A 14 -15.37 -1.72 16.05
C ALA A 14 -15.54 -0.82 17.29
N THR A 15 -15.04 0.41 17.21
CA THR A 15 -15.41 1.49 18.14
C THR A 15 -16.54 2.32 17.55
N ALA A 16 -17.56 2.66 18.34
CA ALA A 16 -18.58 3.62 17.93
C ALA A 16 -17.92 4.98 17.70
N ILE A 17 -17.81 5.41 16.45
CA ILE A 17 -17.24 6.72 16.08
C ILE A 17 -18.39 7.72 16.02
N PRO A 18 -18.38 8.81 16.80
CA PRO A 18 -19.35 9.89 16.63
C PRO A 18 -19.22 10.45 15.20
N ILE A 19 -20.34 10.52 14.48
CA ILE A 19 -20.38 11.10 13.12
C ILE A 19 -20.29 12.62 13.27
N THR A 20 -19.07 13.13 13.38
CA THR A 20 -18.77 14.55 13.16
C THR A 20 -18.51 14.76 11.67
N THR A 21 -19.03 15.83 11.08
CA THR A 21 -18.62 16.28 9.74
C THR A 21 -17.17 16.74 9.80
N GLN A 22 -16.23 15.82 9.58
CA GLN A 22 -14.80 16.13 9.49
C GLN A 22 -14.51 16.60 8.07
N ALA A 23 -13.77 17.70 7.91
CA ALA A 23 -13.15 17.97 6.62
C ALA A 23 -12.11 16.89 6.36
N TYR A 24 -11.99 16.50 5.10
CA TYR A 24 -11.00 15.55 4.65
C TYR A 24 -10.38 16.03 3.35
N GLU A 25 -9.12 15.71 3.17
CA GLU A 25 -8.38 15.94 1.93
C GLU A 25 -8.00 14.59 1.32
N THR A 26 -8.04 14.51 0.00
CA THR A 26 -7.54 13.34 -0.74
C THR A 26 -6.41 13.76 -1.66
N SER A 27 -5.40 12.90 -1.77
CA SER A 27 -4.29 13.07 -2.70
C SER A 27 -3.99 11.77 -3.42
N GLY A 28 -3.33 11.88 -4.57
CA GLY A 28 -2.85 10.72 -5.29
C GLY A 28 -1.68 11.07 -6.18
N ASN A 29 -0.87 10.05 -6.48
CA ASN A 29 0.32 10.19 -7.30
C ASN A 29 0.49 9.00 -8.22
N ILE A 30 1.20 9.24 -9.33
CA ILE A 30 1.66 8.21 -10.26
C ILE A 30 3.12 8.46 -10.61
N THR A 31 3.88 7.41 -10.81
CA THR A 31 5.31 7.48 -11.14
C THR A 31 5.64 6.42 -12.18
N LEU A 32 6.41 6.84 -13.18
CA LEU A 32 7.00 5.97 -14.20
C LEU A 32 8.51 6.01 -14.03
N ALA A 33 9.13 4.84 -13.89
CA ALA A 33 10.56 4.70 -13.72
C ALA A 33 11.11 3.54 -14.57
N THR A 34 12.42 3.54 -14.81
CA THR A 34 13.09 2.42 -15.50
C THR A 34 13.49 1.30 -14.55
N ASP A 35 13.45 1.53 -13.24
CA ASP A 35 13.79 0.57 -12.19
C ASP A 35 13.15 1.05 -10.87
N TYR A 36 12.45 0.17 -10.16
CA TYR A 36 11.94 0.42 -8.82
C TYR A 36 13.01 0.00 -7.81
N LYS A 37 13.72 0.95 -7.20
CA LYS A 37 14.73 0.68 -6.19
C LYS A 37 14.26 1.03 -4.79
N PHE A 38 14.35 0.05 -3.88
CA PHE A 38 14.20 0.27 -2.44
C PHE A 38 15.56 0.15 -1.76
N ARG A 39 15.99 1.23 -1.09
CA ARG A 39 17.30 1.32 -0.42
C ARG A 39 18.49 0.93 -1.32
N GLY A 40 18.39 1.24 -2.62
CA GLY A 40 19.41 0.95 -3.63
C GLY A 40 19.30 -0.43 -4.30
N ILE A 41 18.38 -1.29 -3.89
CA ILE A 41 18.18 -2.64 -4.43
C ILE A 41 16.96 -2.64 -5.35
N SER A 42 17.09 -3.16 -6.57
CA SER A 42 15.95 -3.29 -7.49
C SER A 42 14.91 -4.24 -6.92
N GLN A 43 13.64 -3.83 -7.00
CA GLN A 43 12.47 -4.60 -6.58
C GLN A 43 11.75 -5.20 -7.79
N ASN A 44 12.18 -4.89 -9.01
CA ASN A 44 11.53 -5.30 -10.25
C ASN A 44 12.51 -5.70 -11.35
N ALA A 45 13.60 -6.35 -10.97
CA ALA A 45 14.63 -6.87 -11.87
C ALA A 45 15.13 -5.86 -12.93
N THR A 46 15.30 -4.59 -12.54
CA THR A 46 15.73 -3.48 -13.43
C THR A 46 14.79 -3.28 -14.65
N SER A 47 13.53 -3.69 -14.53
CA SER A 47 12.51 -3.51 -15.56
C SER A 47 11.75 -2.18 -15.38
N PRO A 48 10.99 -1.71 -16.38
CA PRO A 48 10.10 -0.56 -16.19
C PRO A 48 9.15 -0.74 -15.00
N ALA A 49 9.01 0.32 -14.21
CA ALA A 49 8.14 0.37 -13.05
C ALA A 49 7.03 1.41 -13.24
N VAL A 50 5.81 1.02 -12.89
CA VAL A 50 4.69 1.91 -12.63
C VAL A 50 4.39 1.82 -11.14
N SER A 51 4.32 2.96 -10.47
CA SER A 51 3.92 3.04 -9.07
C SER A 51 2.95 4.18 -8.83
N GLY A 52 2.21 4.12 -7.73
CA GLY A 52 1.28 5.16 -7.37
C GLY A 52 0.67 4.92 -6.01
N GLY A 53 0.00 5.95 -5.50
CA GLY A 53 -0.66 5.92 -4.21
C GLY A 53 -1.90 6.78 -4.19
N PHE A 54 -2.70 6.56 -3.15
CA PHE A 54 -3.88 7.34 -2.83
C PHE A 54 -3.98 7.51 -1.32
N ASP A 55 -4.24 8.74 -0.88
CA ASP A 55 -4.33 9.12 0.52
C ASP A 55 -5.68 9.77 0.83
N ILE A 56 -6.07 9.63 2.09
CA ILE A 56 -7.09 10.43 2.74
C ILE A 56 -6.55 10.94 4.09
N ALA A 57 -6.70 12.24 4.34
CA ALA A 57 -6.32 12.89 5.59
C ALA A 57 -7.51 13.65 6.17
N PHE A 58 -7.59 13.75 7.50
CA PHE A 58 -8.68 14.40 8.24
C PHE A 58 -8.11 15.47 9.18
N ASP A 59 -8.89 16.51 9.46
CA ASP A 59 -8.48 17.64 10.32
C ASP A 59 -8.08 17.23 11.76
N ASN A 60 -8.56 16.07 12.22
CA ASN A 60 -8.19 15.53 13.53
C ASN A 60 -6.80 14.86 13.54
N GLY A 61 -6.04 14.96 12.45
CA GLY A 61 -4.71 14.38 12.27
C GLY A 61 -4.72 12.90 11.90
N PHE A 62 -5.89 12.26 11.74
CA PHE A 62 -5.97 10.90 11.20
C PHE A 62 -5.71 10.92 9.70
N TYR A 63 -4.95 9.94 9.22
CA TYR A 63 -4.75 9.73 7.80
C TYR A 63 -4.63 8.24 7.47
N ALA A 64 -4.95 7.87 6.24
CA ALA A 64 -4.79 6.53 5.70
C ALA A 64 -4.46 6.59 4.21
N GLY A 65 -3.79 5.57 3.71
CA GLY A 65 -3.48 5.50 2.29
C GLY A 65 -3.03 4.13 1.84
N ILE A 66 -2.90 4.02 0.52
CA ILE A 66 -2.37 2.86 -0.17
C ILE A 66 -1.25 3.29 -1.10
N TRP A 67 -0.28 2.41 -1.30
CA TRP A 67 0.77 2.56 -2.29
C TRP A 67 1.01 1.23 -2.99
N GLY A 68 1.35 1.23 -4.27
CA GLY A 68 1.71 -0.01 -4.95
C GLY A 68 2.60 0.20 -6.17
N SER A 69 3.26 -0.89 -6.57
CA SER A 69 4.07 -0.96 -7.77
C SER A 69 4.18 -2.38 -8.31
N ASN A 70 4.56 -2.54 -9.58
CA ASN A 70 4.99 -3.84 -10.09
C ASN A 70 6.35 -4.24 -9.51
N VAL A 71 6.47 -5.50 -9.13
CA VAL A 71 7.71 -6.10 -8.58
C VAL A 71 8.07 -7.37 -9.35
N ASP A 72 9.32 -7.76 -9.21
CA ASP A 72 9.91 -8.99 -9.68
C ASP A 72 11.16 -9.23 -8.81
N PHE A 73 11.08 -10.24 -7.95
CA PHE A 73 12.16 -10.62 -7.04
C PHE A 73 12.98 -11.80 -7.55
N GLU A 74 12.79 -12.18 -8.82
CA GLU A 74 13.50 -13.28 -9.49
C GLU A 74 13.37 -14.62 -8.74
N LEU A 75 12.24 -14.83 -8.04
CA LEU A 75 11.96 -16.07 -7.32
C LEU A 75 11.50 -17.18 -8.28
N THR A 76 11.78 -18.44 -7.94
CA THR A 76 11.41 -19.57 -8.80
C THR A 76 9.94 -19.97 -8.64
N GLY A 77 9.26 -20.21 -9.76
CA GLY A 77 7.90 -20.75 -9.78
C GLY A 77 6.83 -19.74 -9.35
N SER A 78 5.70 -20.24 -8.84
CA SER A 78 4.54 -19.41 -8.45
C SER A 78 4.79 -18.52 -7.22
N SER A 79 6.01 -18.49 -6.70
CA SER A 79 6.41 -17.68 -5.56
C SER A 79 6.86 -16.26 -5.95
N ASN A 80 7.07 -15.96 -7.24
CA ASN A 80 7.46 -14.63 -7.67
C ASN A 80 6.24 -13.71 -7.78
N PRO A 81 6.12 -12.68 -6.90
CA PRO A 81 5.03 -11.73 -7.02
C PRO A 81 5.26 -10.81 -8.23
N SER A 82 4.17 -10.34 -8.83
CA SER A 82 4.20 -9.33 -9.90
C SER A 82 3.84 -7.92 -9.41
N MET A 83 3.39 -7.79 -8.15
CA MET A 83 2.90 -6.55 -7.57
C MET A 83 3.14 -6.50 -6.06
N GLU A 84 3.54 -5.32 -5.58
CA GLU A 84 3.56 -4.92 -4.18
C GLU A 84 2.40 -3.95 -3.92
N LEU A 85 1.73 -4.12 -2.78
CA LEU A 85 0.63 -3.27 -2.35
C LEU A 85 0.74 -3.07 -0.83
N ASP A 86 0.97 -1.82 -0.46
CA ASP A 86 1.10 -1.35 0.89
C ASP A 86 -0.16 -0.62 1.33
N TYR A 87 -0.48 -0.74 2.61
CA TYR A 87 -1.55 -0.03 3.28
C TYR A 87 -0.97 0.63 4.52
N TYR A 88 -1.35 1.87 4.79
CA TYR A 88 -0.94 2.57 5.99
C TYR A 88 -2.07 3.41 6.56
N ALA A 89 -2.00 3.64 7.86
CA ALA A 89 -2.80 4.60 8.58
C ALA A 89 -1.99 5.15 9.75
N GLY A 90 -2.28 6.38 10.16
CA GLY A 90 -1.55 7.03 11.23
C GLY A 90 -2.31 8.18 11.87
N LEU A 91 -1.70 8.72 12.91
CA LEU A 91 -2.10 9.95 13.59
C LEU A 91 -0.89 10.89 13.57
N GLY A 92 -1.01 12.05 12.96
CA GLY A 92 0.07 13.02 12.86
C GLY A 92 -0.20 14.08 11.80
N GLY A 93 0.33 15.29 12.03
CA GLY A 93 0.08 16.47 11.21
C GLY A 93 -0.39 17.64 12.06
N ASN A 94 0.47 18.66 12.17
CA ASN A 94 0.16 20.05 12.48
C ASN A 94 1.17 20.91 11.70
#